data_AF-A0A926ARR6-F1
#
_entry.id   AF-A0A926ARR6-F1
#
_cell.length_a   1.000
_cell.length_b   1.000
_cell.length_c   1.000
_cell.angle_alpha   90.00
_cell.angle_beta   90.00
_cell.angle_gamma   90.00
#
_symmetry.space_group_name_H-M   'P 1'
#
loop_
_entity.id
_entity.type
_entity.pdbx_description
1 polymer ?
#
loop_
_entity_poly.entity_id
_entity_poly.type
_entity_poly.pdbx_seq_one_letter_code
_entity_poly.pdbx_strand_id
1 'polypeptide(L)'
;MTTRRPTALIADDEPLLRDKLARLLAAAWPELEVVAVARNGREAVDHFEAQQPDVCFLDVHMPGLSGVQAAHHIGRRAHVVFVTAFDQYAVQAFAHGA
;
A
#
# COMPACT_ATOMS: atom_id res chain seq x y z
N MET A 1 -13.43 15.82 -19.24
CA MET A 1 -12.80 14.63 -18.61
C MET A 1 -13.08 14.73 -17.13
N THR A 2 -13.93 13.87 -16.58
CA THR A 2 -14.16 13.82 -15.13
C THR A 2 -12.90 13.27 -14.47
N THR A 3 -12.10 14.14 -13.85
CA THR A 3 -10.93 13.72 -13.08
C THR A 3 -11.43 13.05 -11.81
N ARG A 4 -11.51 11.72 -11.83
CA ARG A 4 -11.80 10.92 -10.63
C ARG A 4 -10.68 11.13 -9.62
N ARG A 5 -11.03 11.27 -8.34
CA ARG A 5 -10.06 11.36 -7.25
C ARG A 5 -9.23 10.06 -7.17
N PRO A 6 -7.90 10.14 -7.03
CA PRO A 6 -7.07 8.94 -6.90
C PRO A 6 -7.41 8.22 -5.60
N THR A 7 -7.40 6.89 -5.64
CA THR A 7 -7.78 6.02 -4.52
C THR A 7 -6.60 5.19 -4.06
N ALA A 8 -6.51 4.96 -2.74
CA ALA A 8 -5.43 4.21 -2.14
C ALA A 8 -5.90 3.14 -1.15
N LEU A 9 -5.10 2.08 -1.05
CA LEU A 9 -5.13 1.11 0.04
C LEU A 9 -3.83 1.23 0.84
N ILE A 10 -3.95 1.13 2.17
CA ILE A 10 -2.80 1.06 3.08
C ILE A 10 -2.82 -0.29 3.79
N ALA A 11 -1.71 -1.03 3.77
CA ALA A 11 -1.55 -2.28 4.51
C ALA A 11 -0.31 -2.22 5.40
N ASP A 12 -0.52 -2.32 6.70
CA ASP A 12 0.52 -2.32 7.73
C ASP A 12 -0.09 -3.01 8.97
N ASP A 13 0.64 -3.92 9.62
CA ASP A 13 0.16 -4.64 10.79
C ASP A 13 0.29 -3.83 12.08
N GLU A 14 1.05 -2.73 12.07
CA GLU A 14 1.16 -1.77 13.16
C GLU A 14 0.12 -0.63 13.00
N PRO A 15 -0.92 -0.57 13.85
CA PRO A 15 -1.99 0.44 13.70
C PRO A 15 -1.47 1.89 13.77
N LEU A 16 -0.45 2.14 14.60
CA LEU A 16 0.15 3.47 14.76
C LEU A 16 0.86 3.95 13.50
N LEU A 17 1.60 3.07 12.81
CA LEU A 17 2.28 3.40 11.55
C LEU A 17 1.28 3.65 10.43
N ARG A 18 0.24 2.82 10.37
CA ARG A 18 -0.87 2.95 9.43
C ARG A 18 -1.59 4.30 9.56
N ASP A 19 -1.95 4.69 10.78
CA ASP A 19 -2.60 5.97 11.06
C ASP A 19 -1.68 7.15 10.75
N LYS A 20 -0.39 7.01 11.08
CA LYS A 20 0.63 8.03 10.76
C LYS A 20 0.76 8.20 9.25
N LEU A 21 0.85 7.12 8.48
CA LEU A 21 0.95 7.15 7.03
C LEU A 21 -0.30 7.78 6.42
N ALA A 22 -1.49 7.41 6.87
CA ALA A 22 -2.74 8.02 6.38
C ALA A 22 -2.75 9.54 6.60
N ARG A 23 -2.29 10.03 7.77
CA ARG A 23 -2.17 11.47 8.04
C ARG A 23 -1.15 12.16 7.15
N LEU A 24 0.01 11.53 6.93
CA LEU A 24 1.05 12.07 6.05
C LEU A 24 0.57 12.15 4.60
N LEU A 25 -0.11 11.11 4.11
CA LEU A 25 -0.70 11.09 2.78
C LEU A 25 -1.79 12.15 2.63
N ALA A 26 -2.68 12.30 3.61
CA ALA A 26 -3.71 13.34 3.56
C ALA A 26 -3.13 14.77 3.54
N ALA A 27 -1.98 15.00 4.19
CA ALA A 27 -1.29 16.28 4.17
C ALA A 27 -0.53 16.53 2.86
N ALA A 28 0.13 15.49 2.32
CA ALA A 28 0.96 15.61 1.12
C ALA A 28 0.15 15.51 -0.18
N TRP A 29 -0.97 14.80 -0.16
CA TRP A 29 -1.84 14.55 -1.31
C TRP A 29 -3.32 14.65 -0.90
N PRO A 30 -3.87 15.88 -0.75
CA PRO A 30 -5.23 16.09 -0.23
C PRO A 30 -6.36 15.51 -1.09
N GLU A 31 -6.12 15.27 -2.38
CA GLU A 31 -7.10 14.64 -3.28
C GLU A 31 -7.14 13.11 -3.16
N LEU A 32 -6.16 12.49 -2.51
CA LEU A 32 -6.07 11.04 -2.35
C LEU A 32 -7.13 10.53 -1.37
N GLU A 33 -7.95 9.58 -1.82
CA GLU A 33 -8.93 8.91 -0.98
C GLU A 33 -8.41 7.53 -0.55
N VAL A 34 -8.14 7.35 0.74
CA VAL A 34 -7.81 6.04 1.29
C VAL A 34 -9.11 5.24 1.43
N VAL A 35 -9.37 4.34 0.47
CA VAL A 35 -10.63 3.57 0.36
C VAL A 35 -10.60 2.27 1.14
N ALA A 36 -9.42 1.82 1.57
CA ALA A 36 -9.25 0.60 2.33
C ALA A 36 -7.99 0.64 3.19
N VAL A 37 -8.07 -0.07 4.31
CA VAL A 37 -6.97 -0.21 5.27
C VAL A 37 -6.93 -1.67 5.72
N ALA A 38 -5.77 -2.32 5.58
CA ALA A 38 -5.55 -3.72 5.91
C ALA A 38 -4.54 -3.86 7.06
N ARG A 39 -4.60 -4.96 7.82
CA ARG A 39 -3.61 -5.28 8.87
C ARG A 39 -2.68 -6.44 8.55
N ASN A 40 -2.82 -7.02 7.36
CA ASN A 40 -1.96 -8.09 6.85
C ASN A 40 -2.13 -8.21 5.33
N GLY A 41 -1.26 -8.97 4.66
CA GLY A 41 -1.32 -9.11 3.21
C GLY A 41 -2.57 -9.83 2.70
N ARG A 42 -3.22 -10.70 3.48
CA ARG A 42 -4.46 -11.36 3.05
C ARG A 42 -5.57 -10.34 2.92
N GLU A 43 -5.79 -9.53 3.96
CA GLU A 43 -6.76 -8.42 3.92
C GLU A 43 -6.40 -7.40 2.84
N ALA A 44 -5.12 -7.16 2.60
CA ALA A 44 -4.69 -6.26 1.52
C ALA A 44 -5.16 -6.76 0.15
N VAL A 45 -5.00 -8.07 -0.13
CA VAL A 45 -5.48 -8.69 -1.38
C VAL A 45 -7.01 -8.67 -1.44
N ASP A 46 -7.70 -9.04 -0.36
CA ASP A 46 -9.16 -9.10 -0.34
C ASP A 46 -9.78 -7.70 -0.56
N HIS A 47 -9.24 -6.68 0.10
CA HIS A 47 -9.66 -5.29 -0.10
C HIS A 47 -9.27 -4.74 -1.48
N PHE A 48 -8.12 -5.14 -2.00
CA PHE A 48 -7.72 -4.78 -3.36
C PHE A 48 -8.73 -5.30 -4.38
N GLU A 49 -9.11 -6.58 -4.29
CA GLU A 49 -10.07 -7.16 -5.24
C GLU A 49 -11.44 -6.48 -5.15
N ALA A 50 -11.86 -6.10 -3.95
CA ALA A 50 -13.14 -5.45 -3.71
C ALA A 50 -13.19 -3.99 -4.21
N GLN A 51 -12.11 -3.22 -4.03
CA GLN A 51 -12.12 -1.77 -4.24
C GLN A 51 -11.35 -1.31 -5.48
N GLN A 52 -10.43 -2.13 -6.00
CA GLN A 52 -9.54 -1.83 -7.12
C GLN A 52 -8.90 -0.42 -7.00
N PRO A 53 -8.17 -0.13 -5.90
CA PRO A 53 -7.54 1.17 -5.69
C PRO A 53 -6.42 1.43 -6.72
N ASP A 54 -6.15 2.70 -7.00
CA ASP A 54 -5.11 3.10 -7.96
C ASP A 54 -3.69 2.87 -7.41
N VAL A 55 -3.51 3.03 -6.09
CA VAL A 55 -2.21 2.90 -5.40
C VAL A 55 -2.35 2.03 -4.14
N CYS A 56 -1.39 1.14 -3.91
CA CYS A 56 -1.29 0.31 -2.72
C CYS A 56 0.02 0.63 -1.97
N PHE A 57 -0.11 1.14 -0.75
CA PHE A 57 1.00 1.31 0.18
C PHE A 57 1.07 0.08 1.08
N LEU A 58 2.14 -0.71 0.96
CA LEU A 58 2.26 -2.01 1.62
C LEU A 58 3.51 -2.06 2.49
N ASP A 59 3.36 -2.42 3.77
CA ASP A 59 4.51 -2.87 4.54
C ASP A 59 5.01 -4.23 4.04
N VAL A 60 6.33 -4.39 4.03
CA VAL A 60 6.99 -5.62 3.55
C VAL A 60 6.72 -6.78 4.51
N HIS A 61 6.75 -6.52 5.82
CA HIS A 61 6.76 -7.52 6.87
C HIS A 61 5.44 -7.59 7.64
N MET A 62 4.43 -8.14 6.98
CA MET A 62 3.15 -8.43 7.64
C MET A 62 3.01 -9.93 8.01
N PRO A 63 2.28 -10.26 9.09
CA PRO A 63 2.04 -11.64 9.48
C PRO A 63 1.18 -12.39 8.46
N GLY A 64 1.49 -13.67 8.27
CA GLY A 64 0.81 -14.53 7.30
C GLY A 64 1.30 -14.24 5.88
N LEU A 65 0.56 -13.40 5.15
CA LEU A 65 0.91 -13.02 3.78
C LEU A 65 1.69 -11.70 3.83
N SER A 66 2.94 -11.72 3.36
CA SER A 66 3.81 -10.53 3.35
C SER A 66 3.37 -9.49 2.32
N GLY A 67 3.77 -8.23 2.46
CA GLY A 67 3.44 -7.20 1.47
C GLY A 67 4.00 -7.49 0.08
N VAL A 68 5.17 -8.14 -0.01
CA VAL A 68 5.75 -8.56 -1.29
C VAL A 68 4.88 -9.62 -1.97
N GLN A 69 4.39 -10.60 -1.21
CA GLN A 69 3.44 -11.59 -1.73
C GLN A 69 2.11 -10.94 -2.12
N ALA A 70 1.64 -9.94 -1.38
CA ALA A 70 0.42 -9.20 -1.71
C ALA A 70 0.60 -8.41 -3.02
N ALA A 71 1.73 -7.72 -3.16
CA ALA A 71 2.11 -7.03 -4.39
C ALA A 71 2.18 -7.96 -5.60
N HIS A 72 2.68 -9.19 -5.42
CA HIS A 72 2.68 -10.20 -6.49
C HIS A 72 1.25 -10.59 -6.93
N HIS A 73 0.31 -10.72 -5.99
CA HIS A 73 -1.10 -10.99 -6.30
C HIS A 73 -1.76 -9.80 -7.01
N ILE A 74 -1.49 -8.57 -6.55
CA ILE A 74 -2.00 -7.34 -7.17
C ILE A 74 -1.46 -7.19 -8.61
N GLY A 75 -0.17 -7.47 -8.81
CA GLY A 75 0.49 -7.40 -10.10
C GLY A 75 0.52 -5.97 -10.64
N ARG A 76 0.30 -5.80 -11.96
CA ARG A 76 0.31 -4.48 -12.63
C ARG A 76 -1.05 -3.76 -12.60
N ARG A 77 -1.99 -4.23 -11.77
CA ARG A 77 -3.36 -3.68 -11.69
C ARG A 77 -3.44 -2.39 -10.86
N ALA A 78 -2.42 -2.10 -10.07
CA ALA A 78 -2.26 -0.84 -9.34
C ALA A 78 -0.79 -0.48 -9.18
N HIS A 79 -0.52 0.77 -8.83
CA HIS A 79 0.82 1.19 -8.41
C HIS A 79 1.10 0.67 -7.00
N VAL A 80 2.28 0.05 -6.79
CA VAL A 80 2.68 -0.47 -5.49
C VAL A 80 3.81 0.38 -4.94
N VAL A 81 3.67 0.81 -3.68
CA VAL A 81 4.68 1.51 -2.91
C VAL A 81 4.96 0.71 -1.64
N PHE A 82 6.20 0.25 -1.47
CA PHE A 82 6.59 -0.38 -0.22
C PHE A 82 6.91 0.68 0.84
N VAL A 83 6.30 0.56 2.01
CA VAL A 83 6.53 1.44 3.15
C VAL A 83 6.97 0.57 4.31
N THR A 84 8.26 0.58 4.64
CA THR A 84 8.80 -0.25 5.71
C THR A 84 9.79 0.53 6.56
N ALA A 85 9.82 0.23 7.85
CA ALA A 85 10.80 0.80 8.79
C ALA A 85 12.18 0.09 8.71
N PHE A 86 12.30 -0.97 7.91
CA PHE A 86 13.55 -1.71 7.75
C PHE A 86 14.40 -1.16 6.58
N ASP A 87 15.53 -0.56 6.94
CA ASP A 87 16.53 0.01 6.01
C ASP A 87 17.01 -0.95 4.91
N GLN A 88 16.87 -2.27 5.13
CA GLN A 88 17.43 -3.32 4.28
C GLN A 88 16.71 -3.45 2.93
N TYR A 89 15.42 -3.10 2.82
CA TYR A 89 14.66 -3.21 1.57
C TYR A 89 14.62 -1.92 0.74
N ALA A 90 14.92 -0.76 1.34
CA ALA A 90 15.01 0.50 0.60
C ALA A 90 16.04 0.41 -0.54
N VAL A 91 17.15 -0.30 -0.31
CA VAL A 91 18.21 -0.51 -1.30
C VAL A 91 17.84 -1.55 -2.36
N GLN A 92 17.08 -2.60 -2.00
CA GLN A 92 16.68 -3.65 -2.96
C GLN A 92 15.58 -3.19 -3.93
N ALA A 93 14.69 -2.27 -3.52
CA ALA A 93 13.66 -1.71 -4.41
C ALA A 93 14.27 -0.94 -5.60
N PHE A 94 15.43 -0.30 -5.42
CA PHE A 94 16.18 0.33 -6.53
C PHE A 94 16.83 -0.70 -7.47
N ALA A 95 17.17 -1.88 -6.97
CA ALA A 95 17.91 -2.88 -7.74
C ALA A 95 17.06 -3.64 -8.77
N HIS A 96 15.73 -3.52 -8.72
CA HIS A 96 14.82 -4.22 -9.64
C HIS A 96 14.12 -3.32 -10.65
N GLY A 97 14.57 -2.06 -10.80
CA GLY A 97 14.23 -1.21 -11.95
C GLY A 97 12.73 -1.01 -12.13
N ALA A 98 12.19 -0.01 -11.44
CA ALA A 98 10.97 0.64 -11.89
C ALA A 98 11.17 1.26 -13.28
#